data_AF-A0A645IWP6-F1
#
_entry.id   AF-A0A645IWP6-F1
#
_cell.length_a   1.000
_cell.length_b   1.000
_cell.length_c   1.000
_cell.angle_alpha   90.00
_cell.angle_beta   90.00
_cell.angle_gamma   90.00
#
_symmetry.space_group_name_H-M   'P 1'
#
loop_
_entity.id
_entity.type
_entity.pdbx_description
1 polymer ?
#
loop_
_entity_poly.entity_id
_entity_poly.type
_entity_poly.pdbx_seq_one_letter_code
_entity_poly.pdbx_strand_id
1 'polypeptide(L)'
;MAIQFTPAFLKLVDEGFPAKVIFPKEGVGYEAAALSIIKGAKNKEGAHKLIDWILSRKGQQSLSENKTYFFPVRSDVTAGEGLPSLSEIKLIDYDREKAAQEKGRLIDRWVTEVLGQ
;
A
#
# COMPACT_ATOMS: atom_id res chain seq x y z
N MET A 1 -14.37 -4.66 -15.86
CA MET A 1 -14.12 -3.88 -14.64
C MET A 1 -13.62 -4.85 -13.59
N ALA A 2 -12.50 -4.56 -12.94
CA ALA A 2 -11.90 -5.42 -11.93
C ALA A 2 -11.54 -4.58 -10.70
N ILE A 3 -11.56 -5.21 -9.51
CA ILE A 3 -11.07 -4.61 -8.27
C ILE A 3 -9.76 -5.32 -7.95
N GLN A 4 -8.68 -4.55 -7.85
CA GLN A 4 -7.35 -5.07 -7.56
C GLN A 4 -6.55 -4.01 -6.81
N PHE A 5 -5.54 -4.48 -6.10
CA PHE A 5 -4.55 -3.64 -5.48
C PHE A 5 -3.81 -2.78 -6.53
N THR A 6 -3.76 -1.47 -6.28
CA THR A 6 -3.32 -0.45 -7.25
C THR A 6 -1.97 -0.72 -7.93
N PRO A 7 -0.91 -1.18 -7.21
CA PRO A 7 0.37 -1.50 -7.84
C PRO A 7 0.28 -2.45 -9.03
N ALA A 8 -0.62 -3.45 -8.97
CA ALA A 8 -0.78 -4.40 -10.06
C ALA A 8 -1.41 -3.75 -11.30
N PHE A 9 -2.39 -2.85 -11.12
CA PHE A 9 -2.94 -2.12 -12.27
C PHE A 9 -1.96 -1.10 -12.84
N LEU A 10 -1.18 -0.42 -12.01
CA LEU A 10 -0.14 0.50 -12.47
C LEU A 10 0.92 -0.22 -13.30
N LYS A 11 1.33 -1.41 -12.87
CA LYS A 11 2.21 -2.28 -13.64
C LYS A 11 1.63 -2.63 -15.01
N LEU A 12 0.36 -3.05 -15.07
CA LEU A 12 -0.28 -3.39 -16.35
C LEU A 12 -0.35 -2.19 -17.30
N VAL A 13 -0.63 -1.00 -16.78
CA VAL A 13 -0.62 0.24 -17.59
C VAL A 13 0.79 0.55 -18.11
N ASP A 14 1.82 0.42 -17.26
CA ASP A 14 3.23 0.62 -17.64
C ASP A 14 3.69 -0.40 -18.69
N GLU A 15 3.18 -1.64 -18.64
CA GLU A 15 3.42 -2.69 -19.64
C GLU A 15 2.63 -2.49 -20.95
N GLY A 16 1.84 -1.41 -21.07
CA GLY A 16 1.12 -1.03 -22.29
C GLY A 16 -0.23 -1.71 -22.48
N PHE A 17 -0.77 -2.39 -21.47
CA PHE A 17 -2.12 -2.95 -21.53
C PHE A 17 -3.16 -1.81 -21.55
N PRO A 18 -4.29 -1.98 -22.27
CA PRO A 18 -5.33 -0.96 -22.37
C PRO A 18 -6.19 -0.90 -21.09
N ALA A 19 -5.57 -0.51 -19.98
CA ALA A 19 -6.18 -0.37 -18.68
C ALA A 19 -6.16 1.09 -18.22
N LYS A 20 -7.10 1.45 -17.34
CA LYS A 20 -7.12 2.74 -16.66
C LYS A 20 -7.38 2.52 -15.18
N VAL A 21 -6.52 3.10 -14.34
CA VAL A 21 -6.73 3.11 -12.89
C VAL A 21 -7.73 4.20 -12.52
N ILE A 22 -8.73 3.83 -11.71
CA ILE A 22 -9.77 4.73 -11.24
C ILE A 22 -9.83 4.62 -9.72
N PHE A 23 -9.77 5.76 -9.04
CA PHE A 23 -10.05 5.86 -7.61
C PHE A 23 -11.50 6.36 -7.44
N PRO A 24 -12.43 5.53 -6.94
CA PRO A 24 -13.81 5.93 -6.67
C PRO A 24 -13.91 7.20 -5.80
N LYS A 25 -14.86 8.08 -6.14
CA LYS A 25 -15.06 9.39 -5.48
C LYS A 25 -15.56 9.27 -4.04
N GLU A 26 -16.19 8.14 -3.71
CA GLU A 26 -16.67 7.79 -2.37
C GLU A 26 -15.48 7.68 -1.40
N GLY A 27 -14.34 7.22 -1.91
CA GLY A 27 -13.11 6.97 -1.18
C GLY A 27 -12.63 5.54 -1.38
N VAL A 28 -11.35 5.30 -1.13
CA VAL A 28 -10.74 3.97 -1.23
C VAL A 28 -10.14 3.51 0.09
N GLY A 29 -10.21 2.21 0.33
CA GLY A 29 -9.38 1.56 1.33
C GLY A 29 -7.90 1.65 0.95
N TYR A 30 -7.03 1.53 1.95
CA TYR A 30 -5.59 1.47 1.75
C TYR A 30 -4.97 0.56 2.79
N GLU A 31 -3.79 0.04 2.45
CA GLU A 31 -2.89 -0.56 3.40
C GLU A 31 -1.60 0.25 3.45
N ALA A 32 -1.00 0.33 4.63
CA ALA A 32 0.34 0.89 4.80
C ALA A 32 1.31 -0.27 5.02
N ALA A 33 2.24 -0.46 4.09
CA ALA A 33 3.31 -1.43 4.26
C ALA A 33 4.13 -1.06 5.51
N ALA A 34 4.15 -1.95 6.49
CA ALA A 34 4.81 -1.72 7.77
C ALA A 34 6.21 -2.32 7.79
N LEU A 35 7.14 -1.62 8.45
CA LEU A 35 8.46 -2.13 8.81
C LEU A 35 8.49 -2.33 10.32
N SER A 36 9.06 -3.45 10.78
CA SER A 36 9.15 -3.75 12.21
C SER A 36 10.48 -4.44 12.52
N ILE A 37 11.09 -4.05 13.64
CA ILE A 37 12.28 -4.73 14.16
C ILE A 37 11.84 -5.89 15.03
N ILE A 38 12.30 -7.09 14.71
CA ILE A 38 11.98 -8.31 15.47
C ILE A 38 12.55 -8.21 16.89
N LYS A 39 11.75 -8.60 17.89
CA LYS A 39 12.20 -8.67 19.28
C LYS A 39 13.41 -9.62 19.39
N GLY A 40 14.50 -9.12 19.97
CA GLY A 40 15.75 -9.87 20.10
C GLY A 40 16.61 -9.92 18.84
N ALA A 41 16.39 -9.03 17.85
CA ALA A 41 17.23 -8.92 16.67
C ALA A 41 18.73 -8.84 17.05
N LYS A 42 19.55 -9.70 16.45
CA LYS A 42 21.01 -9.79 16.71
C LYS A 42 21.75 -8.50 16.33
N ASN A 43 21.27 -7.81 15.29
CA ASN A 43 21.82 -6.54 14.82
C ASN A 43 20.75 -5.44 14.86
N LYS A 44 20.47 -4.91 16.06
CA LYS A 44 19.47 -3.84 16.24
C LYS A 44 19.88 -2.55 15.53
N GLU A 45 21.15 -2.16 15.63
CA GLU A 45 21.64 -0.92 15.04
C GLU A 45 21.49 -0.91 13.52
N GLY A 46 21.88 -2.01 12.85
CA GLY A 46 21.68 -2.17 11.41
C GLY A 46 20.20 -2.17 11.01
N ALA A 47 19.33 -2.76 11.83
CA ALA A 47 17.89 -2.75 11.59
C ALA A 47 17.30 -1.31 11.66
N HIS A 48 17.72 -0.51 12.64
CA HIS A 48 17.33 0.90 12.72
C HIS A 48 17.83 1.69 11.50
N LYS A 49 19.11 1.55 11.14
CA LYS A 49 19.69 2.20 9.95
C LYS A 49 18.94 1.83 8.66
N LEU A 50 18.50 0.58 8.52
CA LEU A 50 17.71 0.14 7.38
C LEU A 50 16.33 0.81 7.36
N ILE A 51 15.63 0.85 8.49
CA ILE A 51 14.33 1.53 8.58
C ILE A 51 14.47 3.02 8.26
N ASP A 52 15.45 3.70 8.84
CA ASP A 52 15.72 5.11 8.58
C ASP A 52 16.01 5.35 7.09
N TRP A 53 16.78 4.46 6.45
CA TRP A 53 17.06 4.55 5.03
C TRP A 53 15.81 4.35 4.17
N ILE A 54 14.99 3.32 4.44
CA ILE A 54 13.76 3.05 3.68
C ILE A 54 12.79 4.23 3.79
N LEU A 55 12.67 4.85 4.98
CA LEU A 55 11.80 6.00 5.23
C LEU A 55 12.40 7.34 4.76
N SER A 56 13.69 7.37 4.41
CA SER A 56 14.33 8.57 3.88
C SER A 56 13.81 8.92 2.48
N ARG A 57 14.04 10.17 2.05
CA ARG A 57 13.76 10.60 0.67
C ARG A 57 14.45 9.68 -0.34
N LYS A 58 15.72 9.33 -0.11
CA LYS A 58 16.50 8.46 -1.01
C LYS A 58 15.93 7.03 -1.08
N GLY A 59 15.52 6.47 0.04
CA GLY A 59 14.91 5.13 0.07
C GLY A 59 13.58 5.10 -0.66
N GLN A 60 12.69 6.05 -0.37
CA GLN A 60 11.40 6.18 -1.05
C GLN A 60 11.56 6.45 -2.55
N GLN A 61 12.49 7.32 -2.94
CA GLN A 61 12.84 7.58 -4.34
C GLN A 61 13.29 6.30 -5.04
N SER A 62 14.16 5.51 -4.40
CA SER A 62 14.63 4.23 -4.93
C SER A 62 13.47 3.26 -5.18
N LEU A 63 12.45 3.22 -4.32
CA LEU A 63 11.27 2.37 -4.51
C LEU A 63 10.44 2.79 -5.72
N SER A 64 10.28 4.10 -5.95
CA SER A 64 9.60 4.63 -7.14
C SER A 64 10.40 4.35 -8.43
N GLU A 65 11.71 4.60 -8.42
CA GLU A 65 12.60 4.38 -9.56
C GLU A 65 12.68 2.90 -9.98
N ASN A 66 12.62 1.99 -9.00
CA ASN A 66 12.56 0.55 -9.26
C ASN A 66 11.15 0.06 -9.62
N LYS A 67 10.21 0.97 -9.87
CA LYS A 67 8.84 0.66 -10.28
C LYS A 67 8.18 -0.40 -9.38
N THR A 68 8.27 -0.21 -8.06
CA THR A 68 7.50 -1.05 -7.13
C THR A 68 5.99 -0.74 -7.18
N TYR A 69 5.63 0.41 -7.78
CA TYR A 69 4.27 0.92 -7.95
C TYR A 69 3.48 1.17 -6.66
N PHE A 70 4.15 1.15 -5.51
CA PHE A 70 3.59 1.64 -4.25
C PHE A 70 3.70 3.17 -4.22
N PHE A 71 2.68 3.82 -3.64
CA PHE A 71 2.76 5.25 -3.37
C PHE A 71 3.78 5.52 -2.26
N PRO A 72 4.70 6.48 -2.45
CA PRO A 72 5.61 6.89 -1.39
C PRO A 72 4.84 7.40 -0.18
N VAL A 73 5.35 7.10 1.02
CA VAL A 73 4.77 7.63 2.28
C VAL A 73 5.21 9.08 2.55
N ARG A 74 6.16 9.60 1.77
CA ARG A 74 6.65 10.98 1.86
C ARG A 74 5.98 11.84 0.79
N SER A 75 5.57 13.05 1.16
CA SER A 75 4.98 14.03 0.24
C SER A 75 5.98 14.67 -0.73
N ASP A 76 7.28 14.58 -0.45
CA ASP A 76 8.36 15.15 -1.26
C ASP A 76 8.97 14.15 -2.27
N VAL A 77 8.31 13.01 -2.48
CA VAL A 77 8.68 11.96 -3.44
C VAL A 77 7.48 11.60 -4.31
N THR A 78 7.68 11.59 -5.62
CA THR A 78 6.64 11.19 -6.59
C THR A 78 6.52 9.67 -6.71
N ALA A 79 5.31 9.16 -6.94
CA ALA A 79 5.06 7.75 -7.27
C ALA A 79 5.44 7.40 -8.71
N GLY A 80 5.66 8.41 -9.57
CA GLY A 80 5.93 8.25 -10.99
C GLY A 80 5.23 9.33 -11.82
N GLU A 81 5.59 9.43 -13.09
CA GLU A 81 4.96 10.38 -14.01
C GLU A 81 3.48 10.03 -14.24
N GLY A 82 2.61 11.04 -14.24
CA GLY A 82 1.17 10.87 -14.48
C GLY A 82 0.37 10.25 -13.34
N LEU A 83 1.01 9.88 -12.22
CA LEU A 83 0.32 9.38 -11.03
C LEU A 83 -0.03 10.52 -10.06
N PRO A 84 -1.23 10.50 -9.46
CA PRO A 84 -1.58 11.47 -8.44
C PRO A 84 -0.68 11.31 -7.21
N SER A 85 -0.47 12.39 -6.46
CA SER A 85 0.06 12.29 -5.11
C SER A 85 -0.92 11.57 -4.19
N LEU A 86 -0.43 10.96 -3.11
CA LEU A 86 -1.31 10.30 -2.14
C LEU A 86 -2.35 11.28 -1.54
N SER A 87 -2.02 12.58 -1.43
CA SER A 87 -2.93 13.65 -0.97
C SER A 87 -4.09 13.94 -1.92
N GLU A 88 -3.98 13.56 -3.21
CA GLU A 88 -5.06 13.72 -4.18
C GLU A 88 -6.02 12.52 -4.19
N ILE A 89 -5.67 11.43 -3.50
CA ILE A 89 -6.51 10.24 -3.38
C ILE A 89 -7.33 10.34 -2.10
N LYS A 90 -8.65 10.28 -2.23
CA LYS A 90 -9.55 10.23 -1.06
C LYS A 90 -9.47 8.87 -0.38
N LEU A 91 -8.68 8.79 0.68
CA LEU A 91 -8.57 7.61 1.54
C LEU A 91 -9.70 7.59 2.56
N ILE A 92 -10.31 6.42 2.79
CA ILE A 92 -11.29 6.27 3.88
C ILE A 92 -10.57 6.31 5.22
N ASP A 93 -11.09 7.06 6.19
CA ASP A 93 -10.62 6.93 7.55
C ASP A 93 -11.30 5.71 8.19
N TYR A 94 -10.49 4.76 8.66
CA TYR A 94 -11.00 3.54 9.26
C TYR A 94 -10.23 3.21 10.54
N ASP A 95 -10.96 2.69 11.53
CA ASP A 95 -10.39 2.22 12.78
C ASP A 95 -9.61 0.92 12.53
N ARG A 96 -8.29 1.06 12.51
CA ARG A 96 -7.35 -0.04 12.25
C ARG A 96 -7.36 -1.08 13.37
N GLU A 97 -7.52 -0.65 14.62
CA GLU A 97 -7.56 -1.55 15.78
C GLU A 97 -8.82 -2.40 15.75
N LYS A 98 -9.97 -1.75 15.52
CA LYS A 98 -11.24 -2.47 15.33
C LYS A 98 -11.19 -3.40 14.12
N ALA A 99 -10.63 -2.96 12.99
CA ALA A 99 -10.48 -3.83 11.82
C ALA A 99 -9.62 -5.07 12.13
N ALA A 100 -8.56 -4.92 12.93
CA ALA A 100 -7.73 -6.03 13.36
C ALA A 100 -8.48 -6.99 14.30
N GLN A 101 -9.24 -6.48 15.25
CA GLN A 101 -10.05 -7.27 16.19
C GLN A 101 -11.18 -8.04 15.46
N GLU A 102 -11.81 -7.40 14.48
CA GLU A 102 -12.94 -7.97 13.72
C GLU A 102 -12.51 -8.94 12.61
N LYS A 103 -11.21 -9.07 12.34
CA LYS A 103 -10.66 -9.84 11.22
C LYS A 103 -11.24 -11.25 11.15
N GLY A 104 -11.27 -11.98 12.27
CA GLY A 104 -11.78 -13.35 12.32
C GLY A 104 -13.25 -13.42 11.90
N ARG A 105 -14.11 -12.65 12.59
CA ARG A 105 -15.55 -12.57 12.30
C ARG A 105 -15.84 -12.20 10.85
N LEU A 106 -15.09 -11.24 10.28
CA LEU A 106 -15.28 -10.80 8.90
C LEU A 106 -14.85 -11.87 7.88
N ILE A 107 -13.75 -12.58 8.13
CA ILE A 107 -13.31 -13.70 7.28
C ILE A 107 -14.34 -14.83 7.34
N ASP A 108 -14.78 -15.24 8.53
CA ASP A 108 -15.75 -16.33 8.70
C ASP A 108 -17.05 -16.00 7.95
N ARG A 109 -17.55 -14.78 8.15
CA ARG A 109 -18.72 -14.29 7.44
C ARG A 109 -18.54 -14.30 5.92
N TRP A 110 -17.38 -13.87 5.42
CA TRP A 110 -17.08 -13.88 3.98
C TRP A 110 -17.09 -15.30 3.41
N VAL A 111 -16.47 -16.25 4.11
CA VAL A 111 -16.43 -17.66 3.71
C VAL A 111 -17.85 -18.23 3.64
N THR A 112 -18.66 -18.02 4.67
CA THR A 112 -20.03 -18.57 4.77
C THR A 112 -21.02 -17.87 3.83
N GLU A 113 -21.06 -16.55 3.81
CA GLU A 113 -22.12 -15.79 3.12
C GLU A 113 -21.79 -15.43 1.67
N VAL A 114 -20.50 -15.32 1.31
CA VAL A 114 -20.09 -14.80 -0.01
C VAL A 114 -19.44 -15.88 -0.87
N LEU A 115 -18.49 -16.64 -0.32
CA LEU A 115 -17.89 -17.75 -1.06
C LEU A 115 -18.81 -18.98 -1.12
N GLY A 116 -19.77 -19.09 -0.18
CA GLY A 116 -20.70 -20.21 -0.10
C GLY A 116 -20.00 -21.54 0.19
N GLN A 117 -18.90 -21.52 0.94
CA GLN A 117 -18.14 -22.70 1.37
C GLN A 117 -18.54 -23.12 2.79
#